data_AF-A0AAV6Z3K4-F1
#
_entry.id   AF-A0AAV6Z3K4-F1
#
_cell.length_a   1.000
_cell.length_b   1.000
_cell.length_c   1.000
_cell.angle_alpha   90.00
_cell.angle_beta   90.00
_cell.angle_gamma   90.00
#
_symmetry.space_group_name_H-M   'P 1'
#
loop_
_entity.id
_entity.type
_entity.pdbx_description
1 polymer ?
#
loop_
_entity_poly.entity_id
_entity_poly.type
_entity_poly.pdbx_seq_one_letter_code
_entity_poly.pdbx_strand_id
1 'polypeptide(L)'
;MEARLQDLGTFLSPSHNSANDDNDLIVLGSSPPPEVTIKVRRRGKIFRINIRPTDSLQRLVESVASRLEVDSSQVLLLRGDEELDTKETPQSLNLTVADIIDCVVHSAPRNVGSGDHSDGKVCLKVQGKDKQSHLSISIGTVRDV
;
A
#
# COMPACT_ATOMS: atom_id res chain seq x y z
N MET A 1 37.57 -16.12 -48.62
CA MET A 1 37.79 -16.94 -47.41
C MET A 1 36.41 -17.15 -46.80
N GLU A 2 35.67 -18.13 -47.33
CA GLU A 2 34.27 -18.37 -46.99
C GLU A 2 34.21 -19.62 -46.11
N ALA A 3 33.89 -19.45 -44.83
CA ALA A 3 33.72 -20.55 -43.89
C ALA A 3 32.27 -21.05 -43.97
N ARG A 4 32.11 -22.28 -44.47
CA ARG A 4 30.84 -22.97 -44.69
C ARG A 4 30.46 -23.71 -43.40
N LEU A 5 29.49 -23.20 -42.64
CA LEU A 5 28.92 -23.84 -41.45
C LEU A 5 28.09 -25.06 -41.85
N GLN A 6 28.62 -26.28 -41.65
CA GLN A 6 27.95 -27.54 -42.05
C GLN A 6 27.58 -28.47 -40.90
N ASP A 7 27.55 -28.01 -39.65
CA ASP A 7 27.33 -28.94 -38.52
C ASP A 7 26.39 -28.39 -37.44
N LEU A 8 25.13 -28.15 -37.81
CA LEU A 8 24.03 -27.95 -36.86
C LEU A 8 23.12 -29.18 -36.71
N GLY A 9 23.36 -30.25 -37.49
CA GLY A 9 22.55 -31.46 -37.48
C GLY A 9 22.82 -32.42 -36.31
N THR A 10 23.95 -32.27 -35.64
CA THR A 10 24.42 -33.24 -34.63
C THR A 10 23.94 -32.93 -33.21
N PHE A 11 23.33 -31.76 -32.98
CA PHE A 11 22.86 -31.34 -31.65
C PHE A 11 21.42 -31.76 -31.32
N LEU A 12 20.70 -32.42 -32.23
CA LEU A 12 19.27 -32.74 -32.06
C LEU A 12 18.92 -34.21 -32.29
N SER A 13 19.85 -35.14 -32.03
CA SER A 13 19.52 -36.58 -32.00
C SER A 13 19.44 -37.10 -30.57
N PRO A 14 18.26 -37.51 -30.07
CA PRO A 14 18.16 -38.22 -28.80
C PRO A 14 18.66 -39.66 -29.01
N SER A 15 19.89 -39.94 -28.58
CA SER A 15 20.40 -41.31 -28.53
C SER A 15 19.74 -42.06 -27.37
N HIS A 16 18.78 -42.91 -27.73
CA HIS A 16 18.09 -43.82 -26.83
C HIS A 16 18.99 -45.02 -26.53
N ASN A 17 19.69 -45.04 -25.39
CA ASN A 17 20.08 -46.29 -24.74
C ASN A 17 20.56 -46.08 -23.29
N SER A 18 19.63 -46.14 -22.33
CA SER A 18 19.92 -46.56 -20.96
C SER A 18 18.62 -46.99 -20.31
N ALA A 19 18.53 -48.27 -20.00
CA ALA A 19 17.48 -48.83 -19.14
C ALA A 19 17.73 -48.33 -17.71
N ASN A 20 17.20 -47.16 -17.41
CA ASN A 20 16.88 -46.73 -16.06
C ASN A 20 15.58 -45.94 -16.15
N ASP A 21 14.64 -46.28 -15.28
CA ASP A 21 13.33 -45.64 -15.13
C ASP A 21 13.52 -44.23 -14.54
N ASP A 22 14.06 -43.29 -15.34
CA ASP A 22 14.08 -41.87 -15.02
C ASP A 22 12.70 -41.29 -15.32
N ASN A 23 11.78 -41.52 -14.39
CA ASN A 23 10.64 -40.63 -14.23
C ASN A 23 11.19 -39.27 -13.77
N ASP A 24 11.47 -38.38 -14.73
CA ASP A 24 11.73 -36.96 -14.50
C ASP A 24 10.45 -36.28 -13.98
N LEU A 25 10.07 -36.61 -12.75
CA LEU A 25 8.96 -35.98 -12.04
C LEU A 25 9.44 -34.61 -11.54
N ILE A 26 9.10 -33.56 -12.28
CA ILE A 26 9.26 -32.19 -11.80
C ILE A 26 8.24 -31.98 -10.68
N VAL A 27 8.64 -32.29 -9.44
CA VAL A 27 7.89 -31.86 -8.25
C VAL A 27 8.02 -30.35 -8.20
N LEU A 28 6.99 -29.64 -8.67
CA LEU A 28 6.79 -28.25 -8.29
C LEU A 28 6.57 -28.27 -6.78
N GLY A 29 7.66 -28.11 -6.03
CA GLY A 29 7.61 -27.94 -4.59
C GLY A 29 6.57 -26.87 -4.28
N SER A 30 5.78 -27.06 -3.23
CA SER A 30 4.75 -26.12 -2.82
C SER A 30 5.40 -24.77 -2.53
N SER A 31 5.48 -23.89 -3.54
CA SER A 31 6.03 -22.57 -3.36
C SER A 31 5.11 -21.82 -2.40
N PRO A 32 5.64 -20.99 -1.51
CA PRO A 32 4.79 -20.13 -0.70
C PRO A 32 3.82 -19.37 -1.62
N PRO A 33 2.58 -19.13 -1.17
CA PRO A 33 1.59 -18.44 -1.98
C PRO A 33 2.17 -17.10 -2.47
N PRO A 34 1.98 -16.76 -3.76
CA PRO A 34 2.61 -15.59 -4.35
C PRO A 34 2.16 -14.31 -3.64
N GLU A 35 3.11 -13.49 -3.24
CA GLU A 35 2.84 -12.16 -2.69
C GLU A 35 2.51 -11.17 -3.80
N VAL A 36 1.69 -10.17 -3.48
CA VAL A 36 1.40 -9.03 -4.34
C VAL A 36 2.16 -7.80 -3.82
N THR A 37 2.84 -7.09 -4.73
CA THR A 37 3.47 -5.81 -4.40
C THR A 37 2.44 -4.68 -4.53
N ILE A 38 2.07 -4.08 -3.40
CA ILE A 38 1.21 -2.91 -3.33
C ILE A 38 2.06 -1.64 -3.29
N LYS A 39 1.64 -0.63 -4.06
CA LYS A 39 2.26 0.71 -4.06
C LYS A 39 1.42 1.64 -3.21
N VAL A 40 2.02 2.20 -2.16
CA VAL A 40 1.40 3.23 -1.32
C VAL A 40 2.06 4.57 -1.58
N ARG A 41 1.28 5.57 -1.96
CA ARG A 41 1.75 6.94 -2.25
C ARG A 41 1.44 7.87 -1.09
N ARG A 42 2.43 8.68 -0.69
CA ARG A 42 2.26 9.75 0.30
C ARG A 42 3.16 10.92 -0.02
N ARG A 43 2.57 12.12 -0.19
CA ARG A 43 3.31 13.38 -0.50
C ARG A 43 4.33 13.22 -1.63
N GLY A 44 3.96 12.50 -2.69
CA GLY A 44 4.82 12.23 -3.85
C GLY A 44 5.84 11.09 -3.70
N LYS A 45 5.98 10.48 -2.51
CA LYS A 45 6.82 9.29 -2.29
C LYS A 45 5.99 8.01 -2.48
N ILE A 46 6.58 6.98 -3.09
CA ILE A 46 5.96 5.66 -3.28
C ILE A 46 6.67 4.61 -2.44
N PHE A 47 5.91 3.92 -1.59
CA PHE A 47 6.34 2.77 -0.81
C PHE A 47 5.84 1.49 -1.47
N ARG A 48 6.76 0.58 -1.81
CA ARG A 48 6.42 -0.75 -2.29
C ARG A 48 6.44 -1.74 -1.12
N ILE A 49 5.33 -2.43 -0.92
CA ILE A 49 5.14 -3.35 0.20
C ILE A 49 4.57 -4.65 -0.37
N ASN A 50 5.23 -5.76 -0.08
CA ASN A 50 4.75 -7.08 -0.47
C ASN A 50 3.88 -7.63 0.65
N ILE A 51 2.67 -8.07 0.31
CA ILE A 51 1.74 -8.74 1.21
C ILE A 51 1.08 -9.90 0.48
N ARG A 52 0.57 -10.89 1.21
CA ARG A 52 -0.19 -11.96 0.58
C ARG A 52 -1.56 -11.43 0.15
N PRO A 53 -2.16 -11.93 -0.95
CA PRO A 53 -3.50 -11.53 -1.37
C PRO A 53 -4.57 -11.74 -0.31
N THR A 54 -4.35 -12.68 0.62
CA THR A 54 -5.23 -13.03 1.74
C THR A 54 -4.91 -12.29 3.04
N ASP A 55 -3.79 -11.56 3.10
CA ASP A 55 -3.47 -10.75 4.27
C ASP A 55 -4.44 -9.56 4.35
N SER A 56 -4.82 -9.17 5.56
CA SER A 56 -5.60 -7.95 5.76
C SER A 56 -4.74 -6.72 5.49
N LEU A 57 -5.36 -5.64 5.02
CA LEU A 57 -4.71 -4.35 4.79
C LEU A 57 -4.09 -3.75 6.06
N GLN A 58 -4.44 -4.24 7.25
CA GLN A 58 -3.77 -3.89 8.50
C GLN A 58 -2.24 -4.12 8.43
N ARG A 59 -1.79 -5.21 7.79
CA ARG A 59 -0.34 -5.47 7.56
C ARG A 59 0.31 -4.37 6.72
N LEU A 60 -0.44 -3.84 5.74
CA LEU A 60 0.00 -2.74 4.91
C LEU A 60 0.11 -1.45 5.73
N VAL A 61 -0.90 -1.15 6.55
CA VAL A 61 -0.92 -0.01 7.48
C VAL A 61 0.28 -0.06 8.43
N GLU A 62 0.53 -1.19 9.10
CA GLU A 62 1.67 -1.37 10.00
C GLU A 62 3.00 -1.13 9.29
N SER A 63 3.16 -1.67 8.08
CA SER A 63 4.36 -1.51 7.26
C SER A 63 4.58 -0.06 6.84
N VAL A 64 3.52 0.66 6.49
CA VAL A 64 3.57 2.10 6.14
C VAL A 64 3.84 2.94 7.39
N ALA A 65 3.17 2.67 8.49
CA ALA A 65 3.31 3.36 9.77
C ALA A 65 4.76 3.26 10.28
N SER A 66 5.35 2.06 10.23
CA SER A 66 6.76 1.84 10.56
C SER A 66 7.72 2.66 9.67
N ARG A 67 7.46 2.73 8.35
CA ARG A 67 8.27 3.54 7.43
C ARG A 67 8.10 5.04 7.59
N LEU A 68 6.97 5.48 8.14
CA LEU A 68 6.64 6.88 8.38
C LEU A 68 6.90 7.32 9.83
N GLU A 69 7.29 6.40 10.71
CA GLU A 69 7.52 6.61 12.15
C GLU A 69 6.28 7.19 12.86
N VAL A 70 5.10 6.65 12.54
CA VAL A 70 3.81 7.05 13.13
C VAL A 70 3.08 5.84 13.69
N ASP A 71 2.07 6.08 14.53
CA ASP A 71 1.19 5.01 15.00
C ASP A 71 0.26 4.51 13.88
N SER A 72 -0.04 3.21 13.87
CA SER A 72 -0.94 2.61 12.86
C SER A 72 -2.34 3.22 12.85
N SER A 73 -2.86 3.68 13.99
CA SER A 73 -4.17 4.36 14.08
C SER A 73 -4.19 5.72 13.37
N GLN A 74 -3.02 6.29 13.10
CA GLN A 74 -2.91 7.56 12.38
C GLN A 74 -2.91 7.37 10.86
N VAL A 75 -2.76 6.14 10.36
CA VAL A 75 -2.64 5.87 8.93
C VAL A 75 -4.00 5.55 8.34
N LEU A 76 -4.43 6.39 7.40
CA LEU A 76 -5.62 6.19 6.58
C LEU A 76 -5.20 5.80 5.15
N LEU A 77 -5.81 4.75 4.61
CA LEU A 77 -5.59 4.28 3.24
C LEU A 77 -6.77 4.66 2.36
N LEU A 78 -6.48 5.20 1.18
CA LEU A 78 -7.45 5.67 0.21
C LEU A 78 -7.19 5.07 -1.17
N ARG A 79 -8.24 4.64 -1.86
CA ARG A 79 -8.20 4.32 -3.29
C ARG A 79 -8.98 5.39 -4.05
N GLY A 80 -8.26 6.38 -4.57
CA GLY A 80 -8.90 7.60 -5.08
C GLY A 80 -9.54 8.37 -3.91
N ASP A 81 -10.85 8.52 -3.95
CA ASP A 81 -11.62 9.23 -2.92
C ASP A 81 -12.32 8.28 -1.91
N GLU A 82 -12.11 6.97 -2.04
CA GLU A 82 -12.72 5.94 -1.19
C GLU A 82 -11.76 5.48 -0.10
N GLU A 83 -12.22 5.48 1.16
CA GLU A 83 -11.50 4.89 2.29
C GLU A 83 -11.54 3.36 2.24
N LEU A 84 -10.37 2.74 2.41
CA LEU A 84 -10.25 1.28 2.45
C LEU A 84 -10.36 0.78 3.89
N ASP A 85 -11.20 -0.23 4.13
CA ASP A 85 -11.25 -0.87 5.43
C ASP A 85 -9.99 -1.72 5.64
N THR A 86 -9.29 -1.44 6.75
CA THR A 86 -8.11 -2.19 7.18
C THR A 86 -8.34 -3.70 7.34
N LYS A 87 -9.58 -4.15 7.57
CA LYS A 87 -9.94 -5.56 7.70
C LYS A 87 -10.07 -6.28 6.36
N GLU A 88 -10.24 -5.54 5.27
CA GLU A 88 -10.31 -6.11 3.93
C GLU A 88 -8.96 -6.64 3.47
N THR A 89 -8.99 -7.41 2.39
CA THR A 89 -7.80 -8.04 1.80
C THR A 89 -7.55 -7.47 0.40
N PRO A 90 -6.31 -7.50 -0.10
CA PRO A 90 -6.03 -7.15 -1.48
C PRO A 90 -6.87 -7.94 -2.48
N GLN A 91 -7.12 -9.22 -2.19
CA GLN A 91 -7.95 -10.07 -3.04
C GLN A 91 -9.42 -9.62 -3.07
N SER A 92 -10.02 -9.31 -1.92
CA SER A 92 -11.43 -8.86 -1.88
C SER A 92 -11.64 -7.52 -2.58
N LEU A 93 -10.62 -6.66 -2.53
CA LEU A 93 -10.62 -5.34 -3.17
C LEU A 93 -10.13 -5.35 -4.62
N ASN A 94 -9.78 -6.52 -5.17
CA ASN A 94 -9.18 -6.70 -6.50
C ASN A 94 -7.93 -5.82 -6.74
N LEU A 95 -7.10 -5.66 -5.71
CA LEU A 95 -5.87 -4.89 -5.81
C LEU A 95 -4.80 -5.67 -6.58
N THR A 96 -4.18 -4.98 -7.53
CA THR A 96 -3.15 -5.48 -8.43
C THR A 96 -1.85 -4.69 -8.28
N VAL A 97 -0.79 -5.16 -8.93
CA VAL A 97 0.51 -4.45 -8.97
C VAL A 97 0.46 -3.11 -9.71
N ALA A 98 -0.60 -2.86 -10.49
CA ALA A 98 -0.81 -1.59 -11.18
C ALA A 98 -1.33 -0.51 -10.23
N ASP A 99 -2.04 -0.91 -9.18
CA ASP A 99 -2.75 0.00 -8.30
C ASP A 99 -1.82 0.80 -7.38
N ILE A 100 -2.26 2.02 -7.09
CA ILE A 100 -1.61 2.93 -6.17
C ILE A 100 -2.64 3.37 -5.14
N ILE A 101 -2.36 3.08 -3.87
CA ILE A 101 -3.17 3.47 -2.72
C ILE A 101 -2.56 4.75 -2.15
N ASP A 102 -3.38 5.77 -1.91
CA ASP A 102 -2.94 6.97 -1.22
C ASP A 102 -2.97 6.75 0.30
N CYS A 103 -1.98 7.32 0.98
CA CYS A 103 -1.87 7.29 2.43
C CYS A 103 -1.93 8.71 3.00
N VAL A 104 -2.82 8.89 3.97
CA VAL A 104 -2.94 10.09 4.79
C VAL A 104 -2.53 9.75 6.21
N VAL A 105 -1.79 10.65 6.85
CA VAL A 105 -1.44 10.52 8.27
C VAL A 105 -2.22 11.57 9.05
N HIS A 106 -3.14 11.12 9.89
CA HIS A 106 -3.82 11.97 10.86
C HIS A 106 -2.83 12.41 11.94
N SER A 107 -2.90 13.68 12.34
CA SER A 107 -2.22 14.09 13.56
C SER A 107 -2.89 13.38 14.72
N ALA A 108 -2.12 12.69 15.56
CA ALA A 108 -2.65 12.09 16.78
C ALA A 108 -3.44 13.17 17.55
N PRO A 109 -4.56 12.81 18.20
CA PRO A 109 -5.14 13.70 19.19
C PRO A 109 -4.02 13.98 20.18
N ARG A 110 -3.55 15.23 20.21
CA ARG A 110 -2.56 15.62 21.20
C ARG A 110 -3.27 15.39 22.53
N ASN A 111 -2.78 14.47 23.35
CA ASN A 111 -3.12 14.44 24.77
C ASN A 111 -2.53 15.72 25.37
N VAL A 112 -3.22 16.84 25.18
CA VAL A 112 -2.84 18.14 25.73
C VAL A 112 -3.17 18.08 27.21
N GLY A 113 -2.17 17.71 28.01
CA GLY A 113 -2.13 18.14 29.39
C GLY A 113 -2.27 19.66 29.41
N SER A 114 -3.36 20.11 30.04
CA SER A 114 -3.54 21.46 30.61
C SER A 114 -3.07 22.62 29.73
N GLY A 115 -3.87 22.96 28.72
CA GLY A 115 -3.72 24.23 27.98
C GLY A 115 -4.77 24.39 26.89
N ASP A 116 -5.88 25.06 27.24
CA ASP A 116 -6.90 25.64 26.36
C ASP A 116 -7.46 24.74 25.24
N HIS A 117 -8.60 24.09 25.52
CA HIS A 117 -9.29 23.19 24.61
C HIS A 117 -9.95 23.95 23.44
N SER A 118 -9.24 24.04 22.32
CA SER A 118 -9.81 24.22 20.99
C SER A 118 -9.93 22.88 20.23
N ASP A 119 -10.01 21.76 20.95
CA ASP A 119 -10.19 20.44 20.36
C ASP A 119 -11.68 20.31 19.95
N GLY A 120 -11.94 20.22 18.64
CA GLY A 120 -13.30 20.19 18.08
C GLY A 120 -13.92 21.55 17.75
N LYS A 121 -13.14 22.64 17.69
CA LYS A 121 -13.63 23.95 17.23
C LYS A 121 -13.05 24.33 15.87
N VAL A 122 -13.92 24.60 14.90
CA VAL A 122 -13.55 25.21 13.62
C VAL A 122 -13.68 26.72 13.75
N CYS A 123 -12.56 27.44 13.61
CA CYS A 123 -12.54 28.91 13.63
C CYS A 123 -12.50 29.46 12.20
N LEU A 124 -13.59 30.09 11.77
CA LEU A 124 -13.67 30.87 10.54
C LEU A 124 -13.34 32.33 10.84
N LYS A 125 -12.23 32.82 10.28
CA LYS A 125 -11.91 34.25 10.30
C LYS A 125 -12.21 34.88 8.94
N VAL A 126 -13.19 35.77 8.89
CA VAL A 126 -13.55 36.57 7.72
C VAL A 126 -12.86 37.92 7.85
N GLN A 127 -12.01 38.29 6.90
CA GLN A 127 -11.36 39.61 6.86
C GLN A 127 -12.00 40.46 5.77
N GLY A 128 -12.57 41.59 6.18
CA GLY A 128 -13.11 42.62 5.29
C GLY A 128 -12.00 43.44 4.61
N LYS A 129 -12.41 44.40 3.79
CA LYS A 129 -11.49 45.25 3.01
C LYS A 129 -10.56 46.08 3.89
N ASP A 130 -11.05 46.55 5.04
CA ASP A 130 -10.27 47.37 5.97
C ASP A 130 -9.47 46.49 6.94
N LYS A 131 -8.26 46.94 7.30
CA LYS A 131 -7.33 46.19 8.17
C LYS A 131 -7.94 45.77 9.52
N GLN A 132 -8.88 46.55 10.05
CA GLN A 132 -9.56 46.26 11.32
C GLN A 132 -10.89 45.50 11.15
N SER A 133 -11.42 45.42 9.92
CA SER A 133 -12.67 44.72 9.64
C SER A 133 -12.41 43.23 9.62
N HIS A 134 -12.71 42.53 10.72
CA HIS A 134 -12.67 41.08 10.77
C HIS A 134 -13.77 40.51 11.66
N LEU A 135 -14.26 39.34 11.30
CA LEU A 135 -15.24 38.57 12.04
C LEU A 135 -14.66 37.18 12.29
N SER A 136 -14.68 36.71 13.53
CA SER A 136 -14.24 35.35 13.88
C SER A 136 -15.42 34.55 14.39
N ILE A 137 -15.77 33.47 13.69
CA ILE A 137 -16.85 32.54 14.02
C ILE A 137 -16.20 31.25 14.51
N SER A 138 -16.57 30.76 15.69
CA SER A 138 -16.10 29.48 16.22
C SER A 138 -17.26 28.49 16.27
N ILE A 139 -17.14 27.38 15.54
CA ILE A 139 -18.14 26.30 15.49
C ILE A 139 -17.60 25.12 16.30
N GLY A 140 -18.31 24.70 17.34
CA GLY A 140 -17.97 23.51 18.14
C GLY A 140 -18.79 22.29 17.76
N THR A 141 -18.30 21.09 18.06
CA THR A 141 -19.08 19.85 17.93
C THR A 141 -20.22 19.80 18.95
N VAL A 142 -21.47 19.65 18.49
CA VAL A 142 -22.61 19.28 19.36
C VAL A 142 -22.52 17.79 19.63
N ARG A 143 -22.53 17.39 20.91
CA ARG A 143 -22.69 15.99 21.31
C ARG A 143 -24.16 15.80 21.67
N ASP A 144 -24.91 15.10 20.83
CA ASP A 144 -26.23 14.59 21.22
C ASP A 144 -26.07 13.56 22.35
N VAL A 145 -26.96 13.66 23.35
CA VAL A 145 -26.99 12.84 24.58
C VAL A 145 -27.87 11.61 24.36
#